data_AF-A0A965X6F7-F1
#
_entry.id   AF-A0A965X6F7-F1
#
_cell.length_a   1.000
_cell.length_b   1.000
_cell.length_c   1.000
_cell.angle_alpha   90.00
_cell.angle_beta   90.00
_cell.angle_gamma   90.00
#
_symmetry.space_group_name_H-M   'P 1'
#
loop_
_entity.id
_entity.type
_entity.pdbx_description
1 polymer ?
#
loop_
_entity_poly.entity_id
_entity_poly.type
_entity_poly.pdbx_seq_one_letter_code
_entity_poly.pdbx_strand_id
1 'polypeptide(L)'
;SVDTNTLIYQVPGGMLSNLISQLKEAKKEDKYYDVLAEIPVVRKDFGYPPLVTPTSQIVGTQAVFNVLMGRYKTFTKESKALLAGEYGSLPGKVNEEVRKLAIGDKEPITCRPADLLPPELDKYREEIKDYMEQDEDVLSYALFPQVAMKFFEARKAAKEGKAPAAAPVPASKPAPAPAAAPKATPAGVTTLYVEDLSI
;
A
#
# COMPACT_ATOMS: atom_id res chain seq x y z
N SER A 1 -18.72 -9.27 10.89
CA SER A 1 -19.52 -8.04 11.06
C SER A 1 -18.96 -7.00 10.11
N VAL A 2 -19.81 -6.25 9.41
CA VAL A 2 -19.39 -5.17 8.50
C VAL A 2 -19.10 -3.93 9.34
N ASP A 3 -17.91 -3.34 9.20
CA ASP A 3 -17.53 -2.12 9.94
C ASP A 3 -18.02 -0.86 9.21
N THR A 4 -19.14 -0.31 9.68
CA THR A 4 -19.75 0.91 9.13
C THR A 4 -18.91 2.17 9.35
N ASN A 5 -17.92 2.15 10.26
CA ASN A 5 -17.00 3.27 10.46
C ASN A 5 -16.11 3.53 9.23
N THR A 6 -16.00 2.56 8.32
CA THR A 6 -15.36 2.74 7.01
C THR A 6 -15.95 3.92 6.23
N LEU A 7 -17.26 4.17 6.37
CA LEU A 7 -17.94 5.29 5.68
C LEU A 7 -17.56 6.66 6.26
N ILE A 8 -17.18 6.69 7.53
CA ILE A 8 -16.80 7.92 8.24
C ILE A 8 -15.33 8.24 7.97
N TYR A 9 -14.44 7.26 8.14
CA TYR A 9 -12.99 7.48 8.06
C TYR A 9 -12.40 7.23 6.67
N GLN A 10 -13.18 6.63 5.76
CA GLN A 10 -12.76 6.27 4.39
C GLN A 10 -11.53 5.37 4.34
N VAL A 11 -11.30 4.58 5.39
CA VAL A 11 -10.15 3.68 5.54
C VAL A 11 -10.48 2.33 4.92
N PRO A 12 -9.79 1.88 3.85
CA PRO A 12 -10.00 0.54 3.31
C PRO A 12 -9.73 -0.54 4.35
N GLY A 13 -10.48 -1.64 4.34
CA GLY A 13 -10.34 -2.72 5.33
C GLY A 13 -8.93 -3.32 5.42
N GLY A 14 -8.20 -3.40 4.30
CA GLY A 14 -6.79 -3.85 4.28
C GLY A 14 -5.83 -2.86 4.93
N MET A 15 -6.10 -1.55 4.85
CA MET A 15 -5.34 -0.52 5.55
C MET A 15 -5.61 -0.58 7.06
N LEU A 16 -6.86 -0.84 7.45
CA LEU A 16 -7.29 -0.97 8.84
C LEU A 16 -6.59 -2.12 9.56
N SER A 17 -6.54 -3.31 8.95
CA SER A 17 -5.90 -4.49 9.56
C SER A 17 -4.39 -4.30 9.72
N ASN A 18 -3.74 -3.62 8.77
CA ASN A 18 -2.33 -3.27 8.88
C ASN A 18 -2.09 -2.25 10.01
N LEU A 19 -2.92 -1.23 10.10
CA LEU A 19 -2.87 -0.21 11.15
C LEU A 19 -3.01 -0.83 12.55
N ILE A 20 -4.00 -1.71 12.76
CA ILE A 20 -4.19 -2.43 14.02
C ILE A 20 -2.94 -3.25 14.37
N SER A 21 -2.34 -3.90 13.38
CA SER A 21 -1.11 -4.67 13.58
C SER A 21 0.04 -3.78 14.06
N GLN A 22 0.23 -2.61 13.44
CA GLN A 22 1.27 -1.64 13.81
C GLN A 22 1.08 -1.11 15.24
N LEU A 23 -0.15 -0.78 15.62
CA LEU A 23 -0.46 -0.30 16.97
C LEU A 23 -0.26 -1.39 18.03
N LYS A 24 -0.60 -2.64 17.71
CA LYS A 24 -0.36 -3.79 18.58
C LYS A 24 1.13 -4.06 18.80
N GLU A 25 1.92 -4.04 17.74
CA GLU A 25 3.39 -4.17 17.82
C GLU A 25 4.01 -3.05 18.66
N ALA A 26 3.47 -1.82 18.57
CA ALA A 26 3.87 -0.68 19.38
C ALA A 26 3.31 -0.71 20.83
N LYS A 27 2.42 -1.66 21.17
CA LYS A 27 1.66 -1.70 22.43
C LYS A 27 0.88 -0.40 22.70
N LYS A 28 0.26 0.16 21.65
CA LYS A 28 -0.48 1.43 21.62
C LYS A 28 -1.87 1.28 21.03
N GLU A 29 -2.52 0.15 21.29
CA GLU A 29 -3.87 -0.16 20.78
C GLU A 29 -4.91 0.88 21.24
N ASP A 30 -4.68 1.51 22.41
CA ASP A 30 -5.49 2.62 22.94
C ASP A 30 -5.51 3.86 22.03
N LYS A 31 -4.54 3.99 21.12
CA LYS A 31 -4.42 5.09 20.15
C LYS A 31 -5.15 4.85 18.84
N TYR A 32 -5.90 3.76 18.71
CA TYR A 32 -6.60 3.42 17.48
C TYR A 32 -7.52 4.52 16.96
N TYR A 33 -8.40 5.06 17.81
CA TYR A 33 -9.32 6.13 17.41
C TYR A 33 -8.61 7.46 17.13
N ASP A 34 -7.52 7.75 17.86
CA ASP A 34 -6.67 8.92 17.58
C ASP A 34 -6.09 8.83 16.16
N VAL A 35 -5.63 7.65 15.74
CA VAL A 35 -5.10 7.46 14.37
C VAL A 35 -6.20 7.54 13.32
N LEU A 36 -7.37 6.96 13.58
CA LEU A 36 -8.52 7.07 12.66
C LEU A 36 -8.93 8.52 12.43
N ALA A 37 -8.90 9.35 13.48
CA ALA A 37 -9.18 10.78 13.38
C ALA A 37 -8.06 11.57 12.66
N GLU A 38 -6.81 11.10 12.73
CA GLU A 38 -5.65 11.74 12.10
C GLU A 38 -5.56 11.45 10.58
N ILE A 39 -6.01 10.28 10.12
CA ILE A 39 -6.01 9.90 8.69
C ILE A 39 -6.65 10.95 7.76
N PRO A 40 -7.88 11.45 8.01
CA PRO A 40 -8.48 12.45 7.14
C PRO A 40 -7.71 13.79 7.16
N VAL A 41 -7.04 14.12 8.27
CA VAL A 41 -6.17 15.31 8.37
C VAL A 41 -4.95 15.16 7.47
N VAL A 42 -4.22 14.04 7.59
CA VAL A 42 -3.07 13.73 6.74
C VAL A 42 -3.47 13.68 5.26
N ARG A 43 -4.58 13.03 4.94
CA ARG A 43 -5.08 12.96 3.57
C ARG A 43 -5.37 14.34 3.01
N LYS A 44 -5.98 15.23 3.79
CA LYS A 44 -6.23 16.61 3.38
C LYS A 44 -4.92 17.36 3.15
N ASP A 45 -3.98 17.29 4.09
CA ASP A 45 -2.69 17.96 3.98
C ASP A 45 -1.88 17.45 2.77
N PHE A 46 -2.08 16.18 2.39
CA PHE A 46 -1.44 15.56 1.24
C PHE A 46 -2.21 15.78 -0.07
N GLY A 47 -3.17 16.70 -0.13
CA GLY A 47 -3.88 17.03 -1.36
C GLY A 47 -4.91 15.98 -1.79
N TYR A 48 -5.56 15.32 -0.83
CA TYR A 48 -6.66 14.38 -1.04
C TYR A 48 -6.38 13.20 -2.01
N PRO A 49 -5.24 12.48 -1.89
CA PRO A 49 -5.03 11.30 -2.71
C PRO A 49 -6.16 10.27 -2.47
N PRO A 50 -6.60 9.52 -3.49
CA PRO A 50 -7.45 8.36 -3.30
C PRO A 50 -6.77 7.37 -2.34
N LEU A 51 -7.49 6.81 -1.37
CA LEU A 51 -6.91 5.87 -0.40
C LEU A 51 -6.92 4.45 -0.96
N VAL A 52 -6.03 4.20 -1.91
CA VAL A 52 -5.77 2.87 -2.50
C VAL A 52 -4.27 2.60 -2.41
N THR A 53 -3.81 1.36 -2.63
CA THR A 53 -2.37 1.10 -2.61
C THR A 53 -1.67 1.86 -3.74
N PRO A 54 -0.55 2.56 -3.49
CA PRO A 54 0.21 2.64 -2.24
C PRO A 54 -0.21 3.79 -1.28
N THR A 55 -0.96 4.79 -1.74
CA THR A 55 -1.28 6.01 -0.99
C THR A 55 -2.04 5.78 0.32
N SER A 56 -2.88 4.74 0.40
CA SER A 56 -3.55 4.33 1.64
C SER A 56 -2.55 4.02 2.76
N GLN A 57 -1.50 3.25 2.45
CA GLN A 57 -0.46 2.89 3.41
C GLN A 57 0.37 4.11 3.81
N ILE A 58 0.71 4.97 2.84
CA ILE A 58 1.47 6.20 3.09
C ILE A 58 0.74 7.10 4.09
N VAL A 59 -0.53 7.42 3.81
CA VAL A 59 -1.36 8.26 4.69
C VAL A 59 -1.55 7.61 6.06
N GLY A 60 -1.80 6.31 6.10
CA GLY A 60 -2.02 5.58 7.36
C GLY A 60 -0.80 5.55 8.26
N THR A 61 0.36 5.20 7.71
CA THR A 61 1.60 5.17 8.48
C THR A 61 2.03 6.56 8.93
N GLN A 62 1.83 7.59 8.10
CA GLN A 62 2.07 8.96 8.54
C GLN A 62 1.12 9.37 9.67
N ALA A 63 -0.16 8.97 9.64
CA ALA A 63 -1.10 9.22 10.73
C ALA A 63 -0.68 8.52 12.03
N VAL A 64 -0.18 7.28 11.96
CA VAL A 64 0.43 6.59 13.12
C VAL A 64 1.59 7.38 13.69
N PHE A 65 2.51 7.84 12.83
CA PHE A 65 3.67 8.63 13.26
C PHE A 65 3.24 9.93 13.94
N ASN A 66 2.25 10.62 13.37
CA ASN A 66 1.71 11.85 13.94
C ASN A 66 1.14 11.63 15.34
N VAL A 67 0.41 10.55 15.57
CA VAL A 67 -0.20 10.23 16.88
C VAL A 67 0.85 9.78 17.90
N LEU A 68 1.80 8.93 17.50
CA LEU A 68 2.76 8.34 18.43
C LEU A 68 3.96 9.24 18.74
N MET A 69 4.42 10.02 17.76
CA MET A 69 5.65 10.83 17.86
C MET A 69 5.36 12.34 17.90
N GLY A 70 4.15 12.74 17.51
CA GLY A 70 3.73 14.12 17.34
C GLY A 70 3.58 14.49 15.88
N ARG A 71 2.53 15.28 15.58
CA ARG A 71 2.12 15.62 14.20
C ARG A 71 3.29 16.21 13.40
N TYR A 72 3.64 15.54 12.30
CA TYR A 72 4.67 15.94 11.35
C TYR A 72 6.07 16.21 11.94
N LYS A 73 6.39 15.64 13.11
CA LYS A 73 7.77 15.68 13.63
C LYS A 73 8.73 14.82 12.80
N THR A 74 8.21 13.74 12.23
CA THR A 74 8.94 12.81 11.39
C THR A 74 8.07 12.44 10.19
N PHE A 75 8.71 12.24 9.05
CA PHE A 75 8.06 11.78 7.82
C PHE A 75 8.68 10.48 7.35
N THR A 76 7.86 9.56 6.83
CA THR A 76 8.37 8.37 6.13
C THR A 76 9.00 8.76 4.79
N LYS A 77 9.82 7.88 4.24
CA LYS A 77 10.43 8.09 2.91
C LYS A 77 9.33 8.27 1.85
N GLU A 78 8.31 7.44 1.91
CA GLU A 78 7.18 7.42 0.96
C GLU A 78 6.33 8.68 1.09
N SER A 79 6.14 9.20 2.31
CA SER A 79 5.43 10.47 2.52
C SER A 79 6.19 11.66 1.92
N LYS A 80 7.52 11.69 2.08
CA LYS A 80 8.36 12.71 1.45
C LYS A 80 8.30 12.62 -0.08
N ALA A 81 8.43 11.42 -0.63
CA ALA A 81 8.35 11.16 -2.07
C ALA A 81 6.98 11.57 -2.66
N LEU A 82 5.87 11.26 -1.96
CA LEU A 82 4.53 11.72 -2.35
C LEU A 82 4.43 13.24 -2.38
N LEU A 83 4.92 13.92 -1.35
CA LEU A 83 4.91 15.38 -1.25
C LEU A 83 5.89 16.06 -2.23
N ALA A 84 6.94 15.35 -2.65
CA ALA A 84 7.89 15.75 -3.69
C ALA A 84 7.36 15.52 -5.12
N GLY A 85 6.19 14.91 -5.31
CA GLY A 85 5.61 14.64 -6.62
C GLY A 85 6.10 13.35 -7.29
N GLU A 86 6.89 12.51 -6.60
CA GLU A 86 7.47 11.27 -7.14
C GLU A 86 6.42 10.18 -7.44
N TYR A 87 5.20 10.34 -6.93
CA TYR A 87 4.04 9.47 -7.23
C TYR A 87 3.09 10.10 -8.26
N GLY A 88 3.45 11.26 -8.83
CA GLY A 88 2.63 12.02 -9.77
C GLY A 88 1.83 13.16 -9.11
N SER A 89 0.92 13.73 -9.89
CA SER A 89 0.12 14.88 -9.47
C SER A 89 -0.97 14.49 -8.49
N LEU A 90 -1.07 15.25 -7.39
CA LEU A 90 -2.12 15.10 -6.39
C LEU A 90 -3.39 15.86 -6.83
N PRO A 91 -4.59 15.34 -6.58
CA PRO A 91 -5.83 15.90 -7.12
C PRO A 91 -6.26 17.20 -6.43
N GLY A 92 -5.86 17.39 -5.17
CA GLY A 92 -6.16 18.57 -4.37
C GLY A 92 -4.93 19.40 -4.07
N LYS A 93 -5.16 20.57 -3.46
CA LYS A 93 -4.07 21.43 -2.96
C LYS A 93 -3.38 20.77 -1.77
N VAL A 94 -2.06 20.64 -1.86
CA VAL A 94 -1.22 20.18 -0.77
C VAL A 94 -1.03 21.31 0.23
N ASN A 95 -0.95 20.98 1.51
CA ASN A 95 -0.56 21.92 2.55
C ASN A 95 0.93 22.25 2.42
N GLU A 96 1.25 23.47 1.99
CA GLU A 96 2.62 23.89 1.71
C GLU A 96 3.50 23.95 2.96
N GLU A 97 2.94 24.20 4.15
CA GLU A 97 3.70 24.14 5.41
C GLU A 97 4.15 22.70 5.69
N VAL A 98 3.24 21.74 5.53
CA VAL A 98 3.53 20.31 5.70
C VAL A 98 4.52 19.82 4.64
N ARG A 99 4.34 20.23 3.38
CA ARG A 99 5.29 19.93 2.31
C ARG A 99 6.68 20.45 2.66
N LYS A 100 6.79 21.71 3.09
CA LYS A 100 8.08 22.30 3.49
C LYS A 100 8.72 21.56 4.66
N LEU A 101 7.95 21.12 5.65
CA LEU A 101 8.47 20.27 6.74
C LEU A 101 8.98 18.91 6.23
N ALA A 102 8.37 18.34 5.20
CA ALA A 102 8.73 17.04 4.67
C ALA A 102 9.98 17.07 3.76
N ILE A 103 10.04 18.03 2.83
CA ILE A 103 11.04 18.07 1.75
C ILE A 103 11.98 19.28 1.80
N GLY A 104 11.78 20.20 2.75
CA GLY A 104 12.58 21.42 2.88
C GLY A 104 12.29 22.40 1.75
N ASP A 105 13.35 23.02 1.21
CA ASP A 105 13.27 23.95 0.08
C ASP A 105 13.40 23.26 -1.29
N LYS A 106 13.29 21.92 -1.33
CA LYS A 106 13.26 21.18 -2.60
C LYS A 106 11.96 21.48 -3.34
N GLU A 107 12.07 21.82 -4.63
CA GLU A 107 10.91 21.95 -5.49
C GLU A 107 10.32 20.56 -5.83
N PRO A 108 9.01 20.35 -5.67
CA PRO A 108 8.35 19.14 -6.12
C PRO A 108 8.46 18.99 -7.64
N ILE A 109 8.66 17.77 -8.11
CA ILE A 109 8.59 17.48 -9.55
C ILE A 109 7.15 17.61 -10.03
N THR A 110 6.99 18.09 -11.26
CA THR A 110 5.68 18.29 -11.90
C THR A 110 5.54 17.50 -13.20
N CYS A 111 6.63 16.94 -13.72
CA CYS A 111 6.63 16.00 -14.83
C CYS A 111 6.11 14.61 -14.42
N ARG A 112 5.93 13.71 -15.39
CA ARG A 112 5.69 12.30 -15.11
C ARG A 112 6.97 11.72 -14.45
N PRO A 113 6.91 11.12 -13.24
CA PRO A 113 8.11 10.67 -12.54
C PRO A 113 9.00 9.69 -13.33
N ALA A 114 8.39 8.86 -14.18
CA ALA A 114 9.10 7.92 -15.05
C ALA A 114 10.00 8.60 -16.10
N ASP A 115 9.79 9.88 -16.41
CA ASP A 115 10.64 10.62 -17.35
C ASP A 115 12.04 10.90 -16.76
N LEU A 116 12.21 10.77 -15.44
CA LEU A 116 13.47 10.94 -14.74
C LEU A 116 14.24 9.63 -14.55
N LEU A 117 13.66 8.49 -14.97
CA LEU A 117 14.27 7.18 -14.83
C LEU A 117 15.05 6.80 -16.11
N PRO A 118 16.33 6.42 -16.01
CA PRO A 118 17.06 5.86 -17.14
C PRO A 118 16.55 4.45 -17.49
N PRO A 119 16.81 3.93 -18.70
CA PRO A 119 16.60 2.51 -19.00
C PRO A 119 17.46 1.61 -18.10
N GLU A 120 16.86 0.61 -17.44
CA GLU A 120 17.56 -0.26 -16.47
C GLU A 120 17.50 -1.76 -16.80
N LEU A 121 16.76 -2.19 -17.84
CA LEU A 121 16.58 -3.63 -18.12
C LEU A 121 17.89 -4.38 -18.40
N ASP A 122 18.80 -3.77 -19.16
CA ASP A 122 20.09 -4.40 -19.49
C ASP A 122 20.98 -4.53 -18.25
N LYS A 123 20.91 -3.56 -17.33
CA LYS A 123 21.58 -3.63 -16.03
C LYS A 123 21.08 -4.83 -15.23
N TYR A 124 19.76 -5.03 -15.14
CA TYR A 124 19.18 -6.16 -14.42
C TYR A 124 19.58 -7.50 -15.04
N ARG A 125 19.61 -7.60 -16.38
CA ARG A 125 20.05 -8.80 -17.11
C ARG A 125 21.49 -9.19 -16.74
N GLU A 126 22.38 -8.21 -16.67
CA GLU A 126 23.78 -8.44 -16.26
C GLU A 126 23.90 -8.85 -14.79
N GLU A 127 23.12 -8.24 -13.89
CA GLU A 127 23.14 -8.55 -12.45
C GLU A 127 22.71 -9.99 -12.13
N ILE A 128 21.81 -10.58 -12.92
CA ILE A 128 21.28 -11.93 -12.68
C ILE A 128 21.74 -12.99 -13.67
N LYS A 129 22.71 -12.69 -14.55
CA LYS A 129 23.10 -13.59 -15.66
C LYS A 129 23.40 -15.04 -15.24
N ASP A 130 23.93 -15.26 -14.04
CA ASP A 130 24.28 -16.59 -13.51
C ASP A 130 23.08 -17.39 -12.97
N TYR A 131 21.93 -16.73 -12.86
CA TYR A 131 20.66 -17.24 -12.32
C TYR A 131 19.55 -17.27 -13.37
N MET A 132 19.73 -16.52 -14.46
CA MET A 132 18.76 -16.36 -15.53
C MET A 132 18.57 -17.66 -16.31
N GLU A 133 17.31 -18.09 -16.43
CA GLU A 133 16.91 -19.23 -17.27
C GLU A 133 15.99 -18.81 -18.42
N GLN A 134 15.29 -17.69 -18.26
CA GLN A 134 14.34 -17.10 -19.22
C GLN A 134 14.28 -15.58 -19.05
N ASP A 135 13.82 -14.84 -20.07
CA ASP A 135 13.76 -13.38 -20.04
C ASP A 135 12.86 -12.84 -18.92
N GLU A 136 11.81 -13.57 -18.54
CA GLU A 136 10.89 -13.24 -17.46
C GLU A 136 11.56 -13.24 -16.08
N ASP A 137 12.72 -13.88 -15.91
CA ASP A 137 13.50 -13.80 -14.68
C ASP A 137 14.07 -12.38 -14.48
N VAL A 138 14.40 -11.68 -15.57
CA VAL A 138 14.84 -10.27 -15.51
C VAL A 138 13.70 -9.39 -14.98
N LEU A 139 12.46 -9.65 -15.40
CA LEU A 139 11.27 -8.94 -14.91
C LEU A 139 10.98 -9.28 -13.45
N SER A 140 11.12 -10.55 -13.06
CA SER A 140 10.95 -11.00 -11.68
C SER A 140 11.95 -10.30 -10.75
N TYR A 141 13.20 -10.17 -11.19
CA TYR A 141 14.23 -9.44 -10.47
C TYR A 141 13.96 -7.93 -10.44
N ALA A 142 13.56 -7.32 -11.55
CA ALA A 142 13.25 -5.89 -11.61
C ALA A 142 12.09 -5.51 -10.66
N LEU A 143 11.08 -6.37 -10.53
CA LEU A 143 9.93 -6.14 -9.65
C LEU A 143 10.23 -6.44 -8.17
N PHE A 144 10.97 -7.53 -7.89
CA PHE A 144 11.20 -8.01 -6.53
C PHE A 144 12.64 -8.53 -6.32
N PRO A 145 13.68 -7.68 -6.35
CA PRO A 145 15.08 -8.14 -6.41
C PRO A 145 15.45 -9.13 -5.30
N GLN A 146 15.06 -8.83 -4.05
CA GLN A 146 15.38 -9.67 -2.89
C GLN A 146 14.64 -11.02 -2.87
N VAL A 147 13.39 -11.04 -3.36
CA VAL A 147 12.57 -12.26 -3.39
C VAL A 147 12.99 -13.13 -4.58
N ALA A 148 13.24 -12.50 -5.72
CA ALA A 148 13.68 -13.15 -6.95
C ALA A 148 15.01 -13.88 -6.75
N MET A 149 16.02 -13.24 -6.12
CA MET A 149 17.31 -13.90 -5.89
C MET A 149 17.18 -15.16 -5.03
N LYS A 150 16.44 -15.08 -3.92
CA LYS A 150 16.19 -16.26 -3.07
C LYS A 150 15.44 -17.36 -3.82
N PHE A 151 14.49 -16.97 -4.67
CA PHE A 151 13.76 -17.92 -5.52
C PHE A 151 14.67 -18.58 -6.56
N PHE A 152 15.54 -17.82 -7.23
CA PHE A 152 16.47 -18.36 -8.22
C PHE A 152 17.50 -19.30 -7.59
N GLU A 153 18.03 -18.95 -6.41
CA GLU A 153 18.91 -19.83 -5.62
C GLU A 153 18.21 -21.14 -5.26
N ALA A 154 16.97 -21.08 -4.79
CA ALA A 154 16.18 -22.26 -4.46
C ALA A 154 15.87 -23.13 -5.70
N ARG A 155 15.52 -22.50 -6.83
CA ARG A 155 15.30 -23.19 -8.12
C ARG A 155 16.55 -23.94 -8.59
N LYS A 156 17.71 -23.29 -8.53
CA LYS A 156 19.00 -23.88 -8.88
C LYS A 156 19.37 -25.04 -7.96
N ALA A 157 19.22 -24.86 -6.64
CA ALA A 157 19.49 -25.91 -5.66
C ALA A 157 18.60 -27.14 -5.87
N ALA A 158 17.31 -26.95 -6.19
CA ALA A 158 16.39 -28.03 -6.47
C ALA A 158 16.80 -28.85 -7.72
N LYS A 159 17.30 -28.18 -8.77
CA LYS A 159 17.82 -28.87 -9.97
C LYS A 159 19.10 -29.65 -9.69
N GLU A 160 19.93 -29.17 -8.76
CA GLU A 160 21.15 -29.85 -8.31
C GLU A 160 20.87 -31.01 -7.33
N GLY A 161 19.59 -31.34 -7.07
CA GLY A 161 19.22 -32.42 -6.15
C GLY A 161 19.48 -32.11 -4.67
N LYS A 162 19.77 -30.85 -4.33
CA LYS A 162 19.89 -30.40 -2.94
C LYS A 162 18.47 -30.21 -2.41
N ALA A 163 18.17 -30.77 -1.22
CA ALA A 163 16.86 -30.64 -0.59
C ALA A 163 16.45 -29.15 -0.56
N PRO A 164 15.19 -28.82 -0.92
CA PRO A 164 14.80 -27.42 -1.03
C PRO A 164 14.94 -26.77 0.35
N ALA A 165 15.79 -25.73 0.44
CA ALA A 165 15.64 -24.76 1.49
C ALA A 165 14.21 -24.22 1.36
N ALA A 166 13.43 -24.30 2.44
CA ALA A 166 12.02 -23.94 2.45
C ALA A 166 11.81 -22.66 1.62
N ALA A 167 11.00 -22.76 0.57
CA ALA A 167 10.70 -21.63 -0.29
C ALA A 167 10.30 -20.46 0.63
N PRO A 168 10.87 -19.24 0.43
CA PRO A 168 10.36 -18.09 1.12
C PRO A 168 8.95 -17.89 0.57
N VAL A 169 7.96 -18.44 1.27
CA VAL A 169 6.61 -17.93 1.17
C VAL A 169 6.78 -16.48 1.58
N PRO A 170 6.50 -15.48 0.71
CA PRO A 170 6.33 -14.14 1.23
C PRO A 170 5.35 -14.29 2.39
N ALA A 171 5.62 -13.63 3.51
CA ALA A 171 4.63 -13.52 4.58
C ALA A 171 3.47 -12.66 4.04
N SER A 172 2.71 -13.18 3.07
CA SER A 172 1.32 -12.83 2.90
C SER A 172 0.68 -13.29 4.20
N LYS A 173 0.41 -12.33 5.10
CA LYS A 173 -0.81 -12.45 5.89
C LYS A 173 -1.89 -12.90 4.90
N PRO A 174 -2.62 -14.00 5.17
CA PRO A 174 -3.64 -14.46 4.25
C PRO A 174 -4.51 -13.26 3.93
N ALA A 175 -4.68 -12.93 2.65
CA ALA A 175 -5.88 -12.21 2.26
C ALA A 175 -7.05 -12.97 2.90
N PRO A 176 -7.97 -12.29 3.61
CA PRO A 176 -9.15 -12.98 4.09
C PRO A 176 -9.73 -13.72 2.88
N ALA A 177 -9.94 -15.03 3.04
CA ALA A 177 -10.56 -15.85 2.01
C ALA A 177 -11.78 -15.09 1.48
N PRO A 178 -12.01 -15.07 0.15
CA PRO A 178 -13.26 -14.52 -0.36
C PRO A 178 -14.38 -15.16 0.44
N ALA A 179 -15.17 -14.33 1.12
CA ALA A 179 -16.33 -14.81 1.86
C ALA A 179 -17.08 -15.75 0.94
N ALA A 180 -17.31 -16.98 1.40
CA ALA A 180 -18.00 -17.99 0.62
C ALA A 180 -19.23 -17.34 -0.01
N ALA A 181 -19.30 -17.37 -1.35
CA ALA A 181 -20.47 -16.92 -2.06
C ALA A 181 -21.69 -17.57 -1.41
N PRO A 182 -22.74 -16.80 -1.03
CA PRO A 182 -23.95 -17.41 -0.55
C PRO A 182 -24.42 -18.40 -1.61
N LYS A 183 -24.62 -19.65 -1.19
CA LYS A 183 -25.17 -20.71 -2.06
C LYS A 183 -26.41 -20.15 -2.74
N ALA A 184 -26.45 -20.26 -4.07
CA ALA A 184 -27.61 -19.87 -4.85
C ALA A 184 -28.85 -20.61 -4.31
N THR A 185 -29.73 -19.88 -3.62
CA THR A 185 -31.09 -20.33 -3.34
C THR A 185 -31.86 -20.29 -4.66
N PRO A 186 -32.60 -21.33 -5.05
CA PRO A 186 -33.34 -21.33 -6.30
C PRO A 186 -34.37 -20.18 -6.32
N ALA A 187 -34.46 -19.55 -7.49
CA ALA A 187 -35.23 -18.33 -7.75
C ALA A 187 -36.70 -18.45 -7.32
N GLY A 188 -37.08 -17.64 -6.33
CA GLY A 188 -38.45 -17.18 -6.13
C GLY A 188 -38.47 -15.68 -6.39
N VAL A 189 -39.21 -15.25 -7.41
CA VAL A 189 -39.42 -13.82 -7.68
C VAL A 189 -40.29 -13.25 -6.57
N THR A 190 -39.75 -12.35 -5.75
CA THR A 190 -40.54 -11.55 -4.81
C THR A 190 -40.66 -10.14 -5.37
N THR A 191 -41.84 -9.81 -5.88
CA THR A 191 -42.18 -8.46 -6.33
C THR A 191 -42.44 -7.58 -5.10
N LEU A 192 -41.66 -6.51 -4.93
CA LEU A 192 -41.91 -5.48 -3.92
C LEU A 192 -42.58 -4.28 -4.61
N TYR A 193 -43.80 -3.94 -4.19
CA TYR A 193 -44.45 -2.69 -4.58
C TYR A 193 -43.98 -1.59 -3.62
N VAL A 194 -43.49 -0.47 -4.17
CA VAL A 194 -43.27 0.77 -3.43
C VAL A 194 -44.46 1.66 -3.73
N GLU A 195 -45.32 1.88 -2.74
CA GLU A 195 -46.35 2.93 -2.85
C GLU A 195 -45.67 4.28 -2.73
N ASP A 196 -45.83 5.09 -3.78
CA ASP A 196 -45.35 6.47 -3.85
C ASP A 196 -46.15 7.34 -2.89
N LEU A 197 -45.55 7.73 -1.77
CA LEU A 197 -46.09 8.75 -0.87
C LEU A 197 -45.45 10.09 -1.21
N SER A 198 -45.84 10.64 -2.37
CA SER A 198 -45.73 12.06 -2.65
C SER A 198 -46.98 12.79 -2.12
N ILE A 199 -46.73 13.56 -1.05
CA ILE A 199 -47.35 14.80 -0.51
C ILE A 199 -47.51 14.71 1.01
#